data_AF-A0A3Q2DY66-F1
#
_entry.id   AF-A0A3Q2DY66-F1
#
_cell.length_a   1.000
_cell.length_b   1.000
_cell.length_c   1.000
_cell.angle_alpha   90.00
_cell.angle_beta   90.00
_cell.angle_gamma   90.00
#
_symmetry.space_group_name_H-M   'P 1'
#
loop_
_entity.id
_entity.type
_entity.pdbx_description
1 polymer ?
#
loop_
_entity_poly.entity_id
_entity_poly.type
_entity_poly.pdbx_seq_one_letter_code
_entity_poly.pdbx_strand_id
1 'polypeptide(L)'
;VTWLITLLLIICVSSNTLVVSQSPDISVLERQTGRISCCWTVKAQRVGVKWIKNQTMIEQRIVINEPEVSQNERPHVCSVLILTNLTSRDSGRYICKVSVELPILTEVEGNGTTITVKVLYCVYKYSNLHNIGFYHFTFYSPFKIHQERT
;
A
#
# COMPACT_ATOMS: atom_id res chain seq x y z
N VAL A 1 15.01 58.77 -26.93
CA VAL A 1 16.16 57.89 -26.62
C VAL A 1 16.19 57.77 -25.10
N THR A 2 15.79 56.72 -24.40
CA THR A 2 15.42 55.33 -24.67
C THR A 2 14.63 54.90 -23.43
N TRP A 3 13.41 54.38 -23.61
CA TRP A 3 12.59 53.83 -22.54
C TRP A 3 13.19 52.48 -22.13
N LEU A 4 13.90 52.42 -21.01
CA LEU A 4 14.39 51.15 -20.43
C LEU A 4 13.25 50.48 -19.67
N ILE A 5 12.46 49.71 -20.40
CA ILE A 5 11.51 48.75 -19.84
C ILE A 5 12.34 47.64 -19.19
N THR A 6 12.37 47.62 -17.85
CA THR A 6 12.90 46.50 -17.08
C THR A 6 12.05 45.26 -17.38
N LEU A 7 12.56 44.41 -18.28
CA LEU A 7 11.99 43.10 -18.57
C LEU A 7 12.24 42.21 -17.34
N LEU A 8 11.29 42.18 -16.41
CA LEU A 8 11.27 41.21 -15.33
C LEU A 8 11.02 39.84 -15.98
N LEU A 9 12.09 39.13 -16.33
CA LEU A 9 12.05 37.75 -16.79
C LEU A 9 11.48 36.92 -15.63
N ILE A 10 10.18 36.62 -15.69
CA ILE A 10 9.54 35.64 -14.83
C ILE A 10 10.15 34.29 -15.23
N ILE A 11 11.09 33.80 -14.43
CA ILE A 11 11.68 32.48 -14.60
C ILE A 11 10.60 31.47 -14.18
N CYS A 12 9.86 30.93 -15.14
CA CYS A 12 8.99 29.78 -14.91
C CYS A 12 9.87 28.54 -14.67
N VAL A 13 10.21 28.26 -13.41
CA VAL A 13 10.86 27.01 -13.04
C VAL A 13 9.81 25.90 -13.08
N SER A 14 9.98 24.92 -13.97
CA SER A 14 9.17 23.72 -13.97
C SER A 14 9.58 22.84 -12.78
N SER A 15 8.80 22.88 -11.70
CA SER A 15 9.03 22.02 -10.55
C SER A 15 8.76 20.55 -10.95
N ASN A 16 9.77 19.69 -10.84
CA ASN A 16 9.58 18.23 -10.91
C ASN A 16 8.82 17.76 -9.66
N THR A 17 7.49 17.79 -9.72
CA THR A 17 6.63 17.36 -8.61
C THR A 17 6.60 15.83 -8.51
N LEU A 18 7.13 15.28 -7.41
CA LEU A 18 6.96 13.87 -7.05
C LEU A 18 5.50 13.64 -6.63
N VAL A 19 4.78 12.81 -7.38
CA VAL A 19 3.41 12.40 -7.07
C VAL A 19 3.43 10.93 -6.70
N VAL A 20 2.79 10.57 -5.58
CA VAL A 20 2.70 9.21 -5.07
C VAL A 20 1.23 8.82 -4.92
N SER A 21 0.87 7.64 -5.41
CA SER A 21 -0.45 7.03 -5.22
C SER A 21 -0.30 5.64 -4.60
N GLN A 22 -1.30 5.21 -3.82
CA GLN A 22 -1.31 3.89 -3.20
C GLN A 22 -2.65 3.19 -3.49
N SER A 23 -2.65 1.87 -3.49
CA SER A 23 -3.85 1.05 -3.65
C SER A 23 -4.90 1.33 -2.57
N PRO A 24 -6.19 1.15 -2.86
CA PRO A 24 -7.24 1.32 -1.86
C PRO A 24 -7.20 0.23 -0.79
N ASP A 25 -7.98 0.44 0.27
CA ASP A 25 -8.16 -0.51 1.38
C ASP A 25 -8.66 -1.88 0.90
N ILE A 26 -8.17 -2.95 1.54
CA ILE A 26 -8.49 -4.32 1.18
C ILE A 26 -8.93 -5.15 2.39
N SER A 27 -9.76 -6.16 2.14
CA SER A 27 -10.11 -7.21 3.11
C SER A 27 -9.61 -8.55 2.62
N VAL A 28 -8.90 -9.30 3.46
CA VAL A 28 -8.28 -10.59 3.12
C VAL A 28 -8.64 -11.62 4.19
N LEU A 29 -8.82 -12.89 3.84
CA LEU A 29 -9.04 -13.92 4.86
C LEU A 29 -7.73 -14.34 5.53
N GLU A 30 -7.79 -14.81 6.77
CA GLU A 30 -6.61 -15.39 7.43
C GLU A 30 -5.98 -16.50 6.56
N ARG A 31 -4.65 -16.57 6.62
CA ARG A 31 -3.78 -17.48 5.86
C ARG A 31 -3.76 -17.25 4.36
N GLN A 32 -4.44 -16.23 3.85
CA GLN A 32 -4.32 -15.82 2.46
C GLN A 32 -3.24 -14.74 2.27
N THR A 33 -3.07 -14.32 1.01
CA THR A 33 -2.09 -13.33 0.60
C THR A 33 -2.77 -11.99 0.31
N GLY A 34 -2.28 -10.93 0.95
CA GLY A 34 -2.64 -9.54 0.63
C GLY A 34 -1.61 -8.92 -0.31
N ARG A 35 -2.07 -8.08 -1.24
CA ARG A 35 -1.22 -7.41 -2.21
C ARG A 35 -1.63 -5.95 -2.30
N ILE A 36 -0.70 -5.05 -1.97
CA ILE A 36 -0.91 -3.60 -2.07
C ILE A 36 0.20 -2.98 -2.93
N SER A 37 -0.10 -1.87 -3.59
CA SER A 37 0.83 -1.20 -4.51
C SER A 37 0.98 0.27 -4.15
N CYS A 38 2.16 0.80 -4.44
CA CYS A 38 2.51 2.20 -4.32
C CYS A 38 3.20 2.63 -5.61
N CYS A 39 2.64 3.61 -6.30
CA CYS A 39 3.14 4.08 -7.57
C CYS A 39 3.58 5.53 -7.48
N TRP A 40 4.59 5.90 -8.25
CA TRP A 40 5.07 7.26 -8.31
C TRP A 40 5.46 7.65 -9.73
N THR A 41 5.46 8.96 -9.95
CA THR A 41 5.80 9.55 -11.25
C THR A 41 6.85 10.63 -11.01
N VAL A 42 8.12 10.35 -11.36
CA VAL A 42 9.23 11.29 -11.20
C VAL A 42 10.35 11.03 -12.20
N LYS A 43 11.00 12.11 -12.65
CA LYS A 43 12.25 12.03 -13.42
C LYS A 43 13.43 11.99 -12.45
N ALA A 44 13.73 10.80 -11.94
CA ALA A 44 14.89 10.57 -11.07
C ALA A 44 15.56 9.25 -11.42
N GLN A 45 16.89 9.20 -11.28
CA GLN A 45 17.68 8.01 -11.55
C GLN A 45 17.56 6.97 -10.43
N ARG A 46 17.40 7.44 -9.19
CA ARG A 46 17.35 6.61 -7.99
C ARG A 46 16.19 7.04 -7.10
N VAL A 47 15.31 6.09 -6.81
CA VAL A 47 14.14 6.29 -5.94
C VAL A 47 14.18 5.26 -4.82
N GLY A 48 14.19 5.71 -3.57
CA GLY A 48 13.99 4.87 -2.40
C GLY A 48 12.50 4.70 -2.09
N VAL A 49 12.09 3.49 -1.70
CA VAL A 49 10.72 3.17 -1.28
C VAL A 49 10.78 2.45 0.05
N LYS A 50 10.03 2.93 1.03
CA LYS A 50 9.88 2.32 2.35
C LYS A 50 8.41 1.97 2.60
N TRP A 51 8.15 0.76 3.04
CA TRP A 51 6.84 0.36 3.56
C TRP A 51 6.85 0.42 5.08
N ILE A 52 5.84 1.07 5.65
CA ILE A 52 5.72 1.35 7.07
C ILE A 52 4.36 0.86 7.55
N LYS A 53 4.32 -0.01 8.57
CA LYS A 53 3.09 -0.44 9.25
C LYS A 53 3.13 0.06 10.68
N ASN A 54 2.11 0.83 11.09
CA ASN A 54 2.02 1.37 12.45
C ASN A 54 3.34 2.03 12.93
N GLN A 55 3.94 2.88 12.09
CA GLN A 55 5.23 3.56 12.33
C GLN A 55 6.49 2.67 12.31
N THR A 56 6.35 1.35 12.14
CA THR A 56 7.48 0.43 12.01
C THR A 56 7.76 0.15 10.54
N MET A 57 9.02 0.31 10.11
CA MET A 57 9.46 -0.05 8.77
C MET A 57 9.47 -1.58 8.62
N ILE A 58 8.85 -2.07 7.56
CA ILE A 58 8.73 -3.52 7.27
C ILE A 58 9.49 -3.93 6.01
N GLU A 59 9.67 -3.01 5.06
CA GLU A 59 10.46 -3.23 3.85
C GLU A 59 11.07 -1.91 3.39
N GLN A 60 12.29 -1.97 2.86
CA GLN A 60 12.93 -0.86 2.18
C GLN A 60 13.60 -1.36 0.91
N ARG A 61 13.36 -0.67 -0.21
CA ARG A 61 13.95 -0.98 -1.51
C ARG A 61 14.46 0.29 -2.19
N ILE A 62 15.49 0.13 -2.99
CA ILE A 62 15.94 1.16 -3.93
C ILE A 62 15.55 0.70 -5.34
N VAL A 63 14.87 1.57 -6.06
CA VAL A 63 14.52 1.40 -7.47
C VAL A 63 15.43 2.30 -8.29
N ILE A 64 16.17 1.69 -9.20
CA ILE A 64 17.03 2.38 -10.16
C ILE A 64 16.24 2.43 -11.47
N ASN A 65 15.95 3.64 -11.93
CA ASN A 65 15.35 3.81 -13.25
C ASN A 65 16.48 3.65 -14.28
N GLU A 66 16.41 2.63 -15.14
CA GLU A 66 17.34 2.48 -16.24
C GLU A 66 17.27 3.72 -17.16
N PRO A 67 18.39 4.17 -17.74
CA PRO A 67 18.45 5.39 -18.54
C PRO A 67 17.70 5.29 -19.89
N GLU A 68 17.03 4.19 -20.19
CA GLU A 68 16.46 3.95 -21.50
C GLU A 68 15.00 4.40 -21.62
N VAL A 69 14.80 5.17 -22.69
CA VAL A 69 13.56 5.62 -23.34
C VAL A 69 13.04 6.97 -22.86
N SER A 70 13.36 7.99 -23.68
CA SER A 70 12.72 9.31 -23.74
C SER A 70 12.85 10.16 -22.48
N GLN A 71 13.82 11.10 -22.48
CA GLN A 71 13.93 12.18 -21.48
C GLN A 71 12.66 13.04 -21.34
N ASN A 72 11.68 12.85 -22.23
CA ASN A 72 10.44 13.62 -22.25
C ASN A 72 9.34 13.02 -21.36
N GLU A 73 9.32 11.71 -21.11
CA GLU A 73 8.26 11.06 -20.32
C GLU A 73 8.63 10.94 -18.84
N ARG A 74 7.64 11.08 -17.95
CA ARG A 74 7.82 10.78 -16.52
C ARG A 74 7.48 9.31 -16.32
N PRO A 75 8.43 8.42 -16.02
CA PRO A 75 8.14 7.00 -15.86
C PRO A 75 7.17 6.81 -14.68
N HIS A 76 6.09 6.08 -14.93
CA HIS A 76 5.15 5.66 -13.89
C HIS A 76 5.59 4.30 -13.36
N VAL A 77 6.13 4.27 -12.15
CA VAL A 77 6.77 3.08 -11.56
C VAL A 77 6.03 2.71 -10.29
N CYS A 78 5.87 1.40 -10.03
CA CYS A 78 5.17 0.90 -8.86
C CYS A 78 6.04 -0.07 -8.05
N SER A 79 6.00 0.07 -6.73
CA SER A 79 6.40 -0.94 -5.76
C SER A 79 5.18 -1.74 -5.31
N VAL A 80 5.33 -3.05 -5.17
CA VAL A 80 4.28 -3.94 -4.71
C VAL A 80 4.73 -4.64 -3.43
N LEU A 81 3.96 -4.49 -2.36
CA LEU A 81 4.14 -5.25 -1.13
C LEU A 81 3.22 -6.48 -1.15
N ILE A 82 3.81 -7.66 -0.96
CA ILE A 82 3.11 -8.94 -0.90
C ILE A 82 3.24 -9.49 0.51
N LEU A 83 2.11 -9.64 1.21
CA LEU A 83 2.05 -10.19 2.57
C LEU A 83 1.40 -11.55 2.49
N THR A 84 2.15 -12.61 2.77
CA THR A 84 1.66 -14.00 2.73
C THR A 84 1.27 -14.47 4.13
N ASN A 85 0.41 -15.51 4.18
CA ASN A 85 0.00 -16.15 5.43
C ASN A 85 -0.56 -15.17 6.49
N LEU A 86 -1.31 -14.15 6.04
CA LEU A 86 -1.83 -13.08 6.89
C LEU A 86 -2.60 -13.60 8.09
N THR A 87 -2.42 -12.94 9.23
CA THR A 87 -3.16 -13.19 10.47
C THR A 87 -3.93 -11.93 10.87
N SER A 88 -4.90 -12.06 11.77
CA SER A 88 -5.60 -10.90 12.37
C SER A 88 -4.65 -9.80 12.88
N ARG A 89 -3.46 -10.15 13.40
CA ARG A 89 -2.41 -9.21 13.85
C ARG A 89 -1.77 -8.42 12.72
N ASP A 90 -1.88 -8.89 11.49
CA ASP A 90 -1.37 -8.21 10.31
C ASP A 90 -2.29 -7.07 9.85
N SER A 91 -3.51 -7.00 10.38
CA SER A 91 -4.40 -5.87 10.14
C SER A 91 -3.76 -4.56 10.59
N GLY A 92 -4.01 -3.49 9.83
CA GLY A 92 -3.48 -2.16 10.14
C GLY A 92 -3.32 -1.30 8.90
N ARG A 93 -2.82 -0.08 9.12
CA ARG A 93 -2.57 0.89 8.05
C ARG A 93 -1.11 0.81 7.60
N TYR A 94 -0.94 0.59 6.31
CA TYR A 94 0.34 0.50 5.64
C TYR A 94 0.58 1.77 4.83
N ILE A 95 1.73 2.41 5.00
CA ILE A 95 2.11 3.64 4.32
C ILE A 95 3.38 3.37 3.51
N CYS A 96 3.34 3.72 2.23
CA CYS A 96 4.50 3.80 1.37
C CYS A 96 5.11 5.20 1.47
N LYS A 97 6.42 5.27 1.70
CA LYS A 97 7.19 6.52 1.68
C LYS A 97 8.22 6.45 0.56
N VAL A 98 8.09 7.36 -0.40
CA VAL A 98 8.95 7.46 -1.57
C VAL A 98 9.94 8.60 -1.37
N SER A 99 11.24 8.33 -1.53
CA SER A 99 12.33 9.30 -1.37
C SER A 99 13.14 9.42 -2.66
N VAL A 100 13.39 10.62 -3.13
CA VAL A 100 14.24 10.91 -4.29
C VAL A 100 15.43 11.73 -3.81
N GLU A 101 16.66 11.28 -4.07
CA GLU A 101 17.89 11.83 -3.45
C GLU A 101 18.48 13.03 -4.21
N LEU A 102 18.30 13.10 -5.54
CA LEU A 102 18.93 14.11 -6.40
C LEU A 102 17.87 14.88 -7.22
N PRO A 103 17.96 16.23 -7.36
CA PRO A 103 18.98 17.14 -6.79
C PRO A 103 18.72 17.56 -5.34
N ILE A 104 17.55 17.27 -4.77
CA ILE A 104 17.16 17.56 -3.38
C ILE A 104 16.44 16.33 -2.83
N LEU A 105 16.76 15.94 -1.59
CA LEU A 105 16.03 14.88 -0.91
C LEU A 105 14.55 15.27 -0.76
N THR A 106 13.69 14.68 -1.59
CA THR A 106 12.25 14.88 -1.54
C THR A 106 11.61 13.59 -1.08
N GLU A 107 10.83 13.64 0.00
CA GLU A 107 10.09 12.51 0.52
C GLU A 107 8.58 12.77 0.46
N VAL A 108 7.82 11.83 -0.09
CA VAL A 108 6.36 11.90 -0.17
C VAL A 108 5.76 10.58 0.30
N GLU A 109 4.75 10.67 1.15
CA GLU A 109 3.98 9.52 1.62
C GLU A 109 2.75 9.30 0.74
N GLY A 110 2.39 8.04 0.51
CA GLY A 110 1.11 7.67 -0.08
C GLY A 110 -0.04 7.95 0.89
N ASN A 111 -1.27 7.90 0.37
CA ASN A 111 -2.49 8.06 1.17
C ASN A 111 -2.71 6.94 2.21
N GLY A 112 -1.91 5.87 2.16
CA GLY A 112 -2.02 4.70 3.02
C GLY A 112 -3.11 3.73 2.57
N THR A 113 -2.92 2.46 2.92
CA THR A 113 -3.83 1.35 2.64
C THR A 113 -4.09 0.61 3.93
N THR A 114 -5.35 0.47 4.31
CA THR A 114 -5.78 -0.35 5.43
C THR A 114 -6.01 -1.77 4.96
N ILE A 115 -5.28 -2.72 5.55
CA ILE A 115 -5.51 -4.14 5.37
C ILE A 115 -6.35 -4.63 6.55
N THR A 116 -7.50 -5.23 6.27
CA THR A 116 -8.34 -5.89 7.27
C THR A 116 -8.30 -7.40 7.05
N VAL A 117 -7.76 -8.14 8.02
CA VAL A 117 -7.72 -9.60 7.95
C VAL A 117 -8.93 -10.18 8.68
N LYS A 118 -9.77 -10.93 7.96
CA LYS A 118 -11.01 -11.52 8.46
C LYS A 118 -10.83 -13.01 8.74
N VAL A 119 -11.40 -13.47 9.85
CA VAL A 119 -11.52 -14.90 10.17
C VAL A 119 -12.81 -15.41 9.56
N LEU A 120 -12.76 -16.54 8.86
CA LEU A 120 -13.96 -17.23 8.40
C LEU A 120 -14.49 -18.13 9.51
N TYR A 121 -15.75 -17.95 9.87
CA TYR A 121 -16.46 -18.84 10.79
C TYR A 121 -17.75 -19.34 10.13
N CYS A 122 -18.09 -20.58 10.40
CA CYS A 122 -19.38 -21.13 9.98
C CYS A 122 -20.40 -20.87 11.09
N VAL A 123 -21.57 -20.36 10.71
CA VAL A 123 -22.72 -20.22 11.60
C VAL A 123 -23.75 -21.27 11.20
N TYR A 124 -24.07 -22.19 12.11
CA TYR A 124 -25.16 -23.13 11.91
C TYR A 124 -26.38 -22.65 12.70
N LYS A 125 -27.50 -22.45 11.98
CA LYS A 125 -28.80 -22.16 12.57
C LYS A 125 -29.54 -23.48 12.76
N TYR A 126 -30.00 -23.74 13.98
CA TYR A 126 -30.89 -24.86 14.26
C TYR A 126 -32.19 -24.34 14.87
N SER A 127 -33.30 -24.95 14.48
CA SER A 127 -34.65 -24.59 14.93
C SER A 127 -35.38 -25.85 15.37
N ASN A 128 -35.86 -25.85 16.61
CA ASN A 128 -36.86 -26.81 17.12
C ASN A 128 -38.17 -26.06 17.40
N LEU A 129 -39.29 -26.78 17.55
CA LEU A 129 -40.64 -26.19 17.71
C LEU A 129 -40.77 -25.14 18.84
N HIS A 130 -39.83 -25.12 19.80
CA HIS A 130 -39.85 -24.22 20.95
C HIS A 130 -38.68 -23.22 21.04
N ASN A 131 -37.64 -23.29 20.18
CA ASN A 131 -36.51 -22.35 20.27
C ASN A 131 -35.63 -22.28 19.00
N ILE A 132 -35.03 -21.11 18.76
CA ILE A 132 -34.02 -20.86 17.72
C ILE A 132 -32.65 -20.68 18.41
N GLY A 133 -31.65 -21.46 18.02
CA GLY A 133 -30.28 -21.35 18.51
C GLY A 133 -29.25 -21.20 17.37
N PHE A 134 -28.12 -20.54 17.66
CA PHE A 134 -27.00 -20.37 16.73
C PHE A 134 -25.73 -20.96 17.35
N TYR A 135 -25.00 -21.80 16.60
CA TYR A 135 -23.67 -22.27 16.98
C TYR A 135 -22.61 -21.60 16.10
N HIS A 136 -21.51 -21.19 16.72
CA HIS A 136 -20.38 -20.52 16.05
C HIS A 136 -19.17 -21.44 16.06
N PHE A 137 -18.70 -21.87 14.88
CA PHE A 137 -17.50 -22.70 14.75
C PHE A 137 -16.42 -21.92 14.01
N THR A 138 -15.27 -21.72 14.66
CA THR A 138 -14.07 -21.15 14.04
C THR A 138 -13.25 -22.25 13.38
N PHE A 139 -13.09 -22.21 12.05
CA PHE A 139 -12.24 -23.16 11.33
C PHE A 139 -10.84 -22.57 11.12
N TYR A 140 -9.83 -23.16 11.76
CA TYR A 140 -8.44 -23.01 11.34
C TYR A 140 -8.15 -24.12 10.30
N SER A 141 -8.11 -23.75 9.02
CA SER A 141 -7.92 -24.69 7.90
C SER A 141 -6.52 -25.37 7.91
N PRO A 142 -6.36 -26.65 7.46
CA PRO A 142 -7.37 -27.70 7.23
C PRO A 142 -7.14 -28.95 8.12
N PHE A 143 -8.21 -29.71 8.42
CA PHE A 143 -8.28 -31.01 9.13
C PHE A 143 -8.28 -31.02 10.68
N LYS A 144 -9.47 -31.09 11.28
CA LYS A 144 -10.12 -32.30 11.84
C LYS A 144 -11.33 -31.85 12.67
N ILE A 145 -12.51 -32.37 12.35
CA ILE A 145 -13.69 -32.17 13.17
C ILE A 145 -13.52 -33.05 14.42
N HIS A 146 -13.12 -32.45 15.55
CA HIS A 146 -13.41 -33.03 16.85
C HIS A 146 -14.69 -32.40 17.37
N GLN A 147 -15.77 -33.18 17.33
CA GLN A 147 -17.03 -32.83 17.95
C GLN A 147 -16.89 -33.11 19.45
N GLU A 148 -16.71 -32.07 20.26
CA GLU A 148 -16.84 -32.18 21.72
C GLU A 148 -18.30 -31.93 22.08
N ARG A 149 -18.93 -32.96 22.66
CA ARG A 149 -20.31 -32.95 23.12
C ARG A 149 -20.31 -32.54 24.59
N THR A 150 -20.78 -31.33 24.89
CA THR A 150 -21.32 -30.96 26.21
C THR A 150 -22.83 -31.07 26.20
#